data_AF-A0A7H8NQT7-F1
#
_entry.id   AF-A0A7H8NQT7-F1
#
_cell.length_a   1.000
_cell.length_b   1.000
_cell.length_c   1.000
_cell.angle_alpha   90.00
_cell.angle_beta   90.00
_cell.angle_gamma   90.00
#
_symmetry.space_group_name_H-M   'P 1'
#
loop_
_entity.id
_entity.type
_entity.pdbx_description
1 polymer ?
#
loop_
_entity_poly.entity_id
_entity_poly.type
_entity_poly.pdbx_seq_one_letter_code
_entity_poly.pdbx_strand_id
1 'polypeptide(L)'
;MRTTIVVAMLLVAGSISTANAAQCYQGRATVRQNAPANMCTQVEKGYANTGKGPLTHEGCTAAKNQAATKLRARLQQTCRAYVQTNESCTVITAPTCT
;
A
#
# COMPACT_ATOMS: atom_id res chain seq x y z
N MET A 1 -12.19 -60.40 21.80
CA MET A 1 -11.20 -59.62 21.05
C MET A 1 -11.66 -58.17 21.02
N ARG A 2 -11.03 -57.28 21.79
CA ARG A 2 -11.37 -55.85 21.85
C ARG A 2 -10.28 -55.08 21.12
N THR A 3 -10.62 -54.59 19.93
CA THR A 3 -9.70 -53.88 19.05
C THR A 3 -9.71 -52.41 19.45
N THR A 4 -8.71 -51.98 20.20
CA THR A 4 -8.53 -50.58 20.58
C THR A 4 -7.84 -49.86 19.42
N ILE A 5 -8.60 -49.11 18.62
CA ILE A 5 -8.05 -48.25 17.56
C ILE A 5 -7.61 -46.95 18.22
N VAL A 6 -6.29 -46.80 18.42
CA VAL A 6 -5.67 -45.55 18.84
C VAL A 6 -5.55 -44.67 17.59
N VAL A 7 -6.48 -43.73 17.43
CA VAL A 7 -6.39 -42.69 16.40
C VAL A 7 -5.33 -41.69 16.87
N ALA A 8 -4.11 -41.84 16.38
CA ALA A 8 -3.06 -40.84 16.53
C ALA A 8 -3.45 -39.60 15.72
N MET A 9 -4.01 -38.59 16.40
CA MET A 9 -4.19 -37.26 15.83
C MET A 9 -2.81 -36.68 15.50
N LEU A 10 -2.45 -36.66 14.22
CA LEU A 10 -1.35 -35.83 13.73
C LEU A 10 -1.73 -34.37 13.98
N LEU A 11 -1.17 -33.78 15.03
CA LEU A 11 -1.04 -32.34 15.17
C LEU A 11 -0.14 -31.87 14.04
N VAL A 12 -0.75 -31.52 12.90
CA VAL A 12 -0.11 -30.68 11.90
C VAL A 12 0.15 -29.36 12.61
N ALA A 13 1.37 -29.18 13.09
CA ALA A 13 1.87 -27.88 13.52
C ALA A 13 1.91 -27.00 12.27
N GLY A 14 0.76 -26.42 11.93
CA GLY A 14 0.68 -25.33 10.99
C GLY A 14 1.54 -24.23 11.56
N SER A 15 2.69 -23.98 10.94
CA SER A 15 3.51 -22.82 11.23
C SER A 15 2.62 -21.61 11.05
N ILE A 16 2.09 -21.08 12.15
CA ILE A 16 1.43 -19.79 12.14
C ILE A 16 2.58 -18.83 11.87
N SER A 17 2.79 -18.50 10.60
CA SER A 17 3.69 -17.42 10.21
C SER A 17 3.17 -16.18 10.93
N THR A 18 3.73 -15.89 12.10
CA THR A 18 3.56 -14.59 12.74
C THR A 18 4.13 -13.62 11.72
N ALA A 19 3.25 -12.98 10.95
CA ALA A 19 3.63 -11.88 10.09
C ALA A 19 4.16 -10.81 11.04
N ASN A 20 5.47 -10.84 11.27
CA ASN A 20 6.15 -9.87 12.09
C ASN A 20 5.89 -8.53 11.42
N ALA A 21 5.05 -7.72 12.06
CA ALA A 21 4.67 -6.44 11.51
C ALA A 21 5.94 -5.60 11.36
N ALA A 22 6.22 -5.18 10.13
CA ALA A 22 7.37 -4.38 9.80
C ALA A 22 7.01 -2.89 9.92
N GLN A 23 7.99 -2.08 10.33
CA GLN A 23 7.89 -0.65 10.17
C GLN A 23 8.23 -0.27 8.73
N CYS A 24 7.33 0.47 8.10
CA CYS A 24 7.42 0.85 6.69
C CYS A 24 7.23 2.36 6.55
N TYR A 25 7.83 2.94 5.51
CA TYR A 25 7.40 4.25 5.05
C TYR A 25 6.10 4.14 4.27
N GLN A 26 5.15 5.02 4.56
CA GLN A 26 3.97 5.26 3.75
C GLN A 26 4.12 6.57 2.99
N GLY A 27 4.08 6.50 1.66
CA GLY A 27 4.02 7.66 0.78
C GLY A 27 2.59 7.94 0.38
N ARG A 28 2.25 9.22 0.18
CA ARG A 28 0.93 9.64 -0.31
C ARG A 28 1.05 10.41 -1.62
N ALA A 29 0.13 10.14 -2.53
CA ALA A 29 -0.08 10.89 -3.75
C ALA A 29 -1.49 11.49 -3.75
N THR A 30 -1.62 12.74 -4.20
CA THR A 30 -2.91 13.42 -4.36
C THR A 30 -2.98 14.12 -5.72
N VAL A 31 -4.19 14.41 -6.20
CA VAL A 31 -4.39 15.32 -7.34
C VAL A 31 -4.38 16.76 -6.82
N ARG A 32 -3.65 17.65 -7.49
CA ARG A 32 -3.63 19.09 -7.18
C ARG A 32 -5.04 19.68 -7.21
N GLN A 33 -5.44 20.34 -6.12
CA GLN A 33 -6.76 20.99 -6.02
C GLN A 33 -6.94 22.12 -7.05
N ASN A 34 -5.86 22.82 -7.39
CA ASN A 34 -5.86 23.88 -8.40
C ASN A 34 -5.71 23.38 -9.84
N ALA A 35 -5.82 22.07 -10.09
CA ALA A 35 -5.79 21.54 -11.45
C ALA A 35 -6.91 22.19 -12.30
N PRO A 36 -6.63 22.56 -13.56
CA PRO A 36 -7.64 23.12 -14.45
C PRO A 36 -8.84 22.17 -14.62
N ALA A 37 -10.06 22.71 -14.65
CA ALA A 37 -11.29 21.91 -14.75
C ALA A 37 -11.42 21.15 -16.09
N ASN A 38 -10.76 21.63 -17.15
CA ASN A 38 -10.66 20.94 -18.43
C ASN A 38 -9.61 19.81 -18.44
N MET A 39 -8.80 19.68 -17.39
CA MET A 39 -7.76 18.66 -17.29
C MET A 39 -8.10 17.57 -16.27
N CYS A 40 -8.69 17.97 -15.14
CA CYS A 40 -9.16 17.09 -14.08
C CYS A 40 -10.61 17.42 -13.73
N THR A 41 -11.44 16.39 -13.63
CA THR A 41 -12.82 16.55 -13.12
C THR A 41 -12.82 17.02 -11.66
N GLN A 42 -13.90 17.65 -11.21
CA GLN A 42 -14.06 18.03 -9.79
C GLN A 42 -13.96 16.83 -8.85
N VAL A 43 -14.37 15.65 -9.32
CA VAL A 43 -14.29 14.41 -8.54
C VAL A 43 -12.84 13.94 -8.40
N GLU A 44 -12.04 14.02 -9.47
CA GLU A 44 -10.61 13.65 -9.42
C GLU A 44 -9.80 14.61 -8.54
N LYS A 45 -10.19 15.88 -8.45
CA LYS A 45 -9.60 16.85 -7.52
C LYS A 45 -9.93 16.43 -6.09
N GLY A 46 -8.94 15.87 -5.41
CA GLY A 46 -9.11 15.29 -4.07
C GLY A 46 -8.93 13.78 -4.02
N TYR A 47 -8.81 13.12 -5.17
CA TYR A 47 -8.34 11.73 -5.18
C TYR A 47 -6.96 11.64 -4.57
N ALA A 48 -6.80 10.61 -3.74
CA ALA A 48 -5.56 10.29 -3.08
C ALA A 48 -5.30 8.78 -3.18
N ASN A 49 -4.02 8.42 -3.14
CA ASN A 49 -3.62 7.04 -2.95
C ASN A 49 -2.37 6.97 -2.08
N THR A 50 -2.10 5.80 -1.53
CA THR A 50 -0.92 5.55 -0.71
C THR A 50 -0.11 4.37 -1.25
N GLY A 51 1.17 4.41 -0.96
CA GLY A 51 2.13 3.36 -1.23
C GLY A 51 2.93 3.07 0.01
N LYS A 52 3.59 1.91 0.03
CA LYS A 52 4.45 1.46 1.11
C LYS A 52 5.85 1.22 0.55
N GLY A 53 6.84 1.43 1.40
CA GLY A 53 8.23 1.14 1.11
C GLY A 53 8.98 0.76 2.39
N PRO A 54 10.11 0.05 2.27
CA PRO A 54 10.93 -0.30 3.44
C PRO A 54 11.44 0.95 4.16
N LEU A 55 11.80 0.85 5.44
CA LEU A 55 12.30 1.98 6.22
C LEU A 55 13.77 2.32 5.91
N THR A 56 14.06 2.63 4.64
CA THR A 56 15.40 2.97 4.12
C THR A 56 15.41 4.36 3.52
N HIS A 57 16.59 4.89 3.20
CA HIS A 57 16.74 6.21 2.54
C HIS A 57 15.88 6.31 1.27
N GLU A 58 15.93 5.27 0.41
CA GLU A 58 15.16 5.20 -0.84
C GLU A 58 13.70 4.76 -0.64
N GLY A 59 13.36 4.21 0.53
CA GLY A 59 12.06 3.59 0.76
C GLY A 59 10.89 4.57 0.73
N CYS A 60 11.09 5.79 1.20
CA CYS A 60 10.08 6.85 1.06
C CYS A 60 9.85 7.22 -0.42
N THR A 61 10.91 7.32 -1.21
CA THR A 61 10.82 7.57 -2.66
C THR A 61 10.06 6.46 -3.36
N ALA A 62 10.36 5.20 -3.04
CA ALA A 62 9.64 4.04 -3.57
C ALA A 62 8.15 4.07 -3.18
N ALA A 63 7.82 4.38 -1.92
CA ALA A 63 6.44 4.47 -1.44
C ALA A 63 5.66 5.58 -2.16
N LYS A 64 6.28 6.75 -2.38
CA LYS A 64 5.69 7.86 -3.15
C LYS A 64 5.46 7.48 -4.61
N ASN A 65 6.43 6.83 -5.25
CA ASN A 65 6.30 6.36 -6.63
C ASN A 65 5.16 5.34 -6.76
N GLN A 66 5.07 4.38 -5.84
CA GLN A 66 3.98 3.41 -5.81
C GLN A 66 2.62 4.10 -5.63
N ALA A 67 2.51 5.06 -4.70
CA ALA A 67 1.30 5.86 -4.50
C ALA A 67 0.88 6.60 -5.78
N ALA A 68 1.83 7.27 -6.44
CA ALA A 68 1.58 8.03 -7.65
C ALA A 68 1.16 7.13 -8.83
N THR A 69 1.81 5.97 -8.99
CA THR A 69 1.43 4.99 -10.02
C THR A 69 0.01 4.47 -9.81
N LYS A 70 -0.32 4.04 -8.57
CA LYS A 70 -1.67 3.58 -8.24
C LYS A 70 -2.72 4.67 -8.42
N LEU A 71 -2.39 5.93 -8.14
CA LEU A 71 -3.29 7.06 -8.37
C LEU A 71 -3.49 7.32 -9.87
N ARG A 72 -2.41 7.41 -10.66
CA ARG A 72 -2.48 7.68 -12.11
C ARG A 72 -3.26 6.62 -12.89
N ALA A 73 -3.23 5.37 -12.46
CA ALA A 73 -4.01 4.29 -13.05
C ALA A 73 -5.53 4.52 -12.97
N ARG A 74 -6.00 5.34 -12.02
CA ARG A 74 -7.41 5.68 -11.80
C ARG A 74 -7.83 7.00 -12.43
N LEU A 75 -6.89 7.76 -12.99
CA LEU A 75 -7.12 9.10 -13.52
C LEU A 75 -7.18 9.11 -15.05
N GLN A 76 -7.92 10.07 -15.58
CA GLN A 76 -7.88 10.41 -17.00
C GLN A 76 -6.47 10.85 -17.41
N GLN A 77 -6.11 10.59 -18.68
CA GLN A 77 -4.77 10.88 -19.22
C GLN A 77 -4.34 12.33 -18.96
N THR A 78 -5.26 13.29 -19.17
CA THR A 78 -5.06 14.73 -18.99
C THR A 78 -4.80 15.12 -17.53
N CYS A 79 -5.34 14.38 -16.57
CA CYS A 79 -5.24 14.70 -15.15
C CYS A 79 -3.93 14.16 -14.51
N ARG A 80 -3.27 13.18 -15.14
CA ARG A 80 -2.08 12.50 -14.57
C ARG A 80 -0.90 13.43 -14.26
N ALA A 81 -0.77 14.52 -15.00
CA ALA A 81 0.27 15.54 -14.79
C ALA A 81 0.08 16.35 -13.49
N TYR A 82 -1.13 16.32 -12.92
CA TYR A 82 -1.49 17.05 -11.70
C TYR A 82 -1.36 16.18 -10.44
N VAL A 83 -0.87 14.95 -10.55
CA VAL A 83 -0.54 14.11 -9.41
C VAL A 83 0.72 14.61 -8.72
N GLN A 84 0.64 14.82 -7.41
CA GLN A 84 1.73 15.30 -6.57
C GLN A 84 1.98 14.36 -5.38
N THR A 85 3.22 14.31 -4.92
CA THR A 85 3.69 13.48 -3.79
C THR A 85 4.47 14.32 -2.77
N ASN A 86 4.06 15.59 -2.62
CA ASN A 86 4.77 16.59 -1.81
C ASN A 86 4.70 16.30 -0.30
N GLU A 87 3.70 15.54 0.13
CA GLU A 87 3.57 15.15 1.54
C GLU A 87 4.77 14.30 1.99
N SER A 88 5.26 14.57 3.20
CA SER A 88 6.30 13.74 3.84
C SER A 88 5.81 12.31 4.00
N CYS A 89 6.72 11.34 3.91
CA CYS A 89 6.37 9.97 4.24
C CYS A 89 6.16 9.83 5.75
N THR A 90 5.16 9.05 6.14
CA THR A 90 4.91 8.68 7.53
C THR A 90 5.43 7.28 7.79
N VAL A 91 5.78 6.97 9.04
CA VAL A 91 6.11 5.61 9.44
C VAL A 91 4.84 4.90 9.87
N ILE A 92 4.59 3.73 9.31
CA ILE A 92 3.45 2.86 9.65
C ILE A 92 3.93 1.47 10.02
N THR A 93 3.12 0.76 10.80
CA THR A 93 3.31 -0.67 11.06
C THR A 93 2.43 -1.46 10.09
N ALA A 94 3.02 -2.34 9.28
CA ALA A 94 2.30 -3.14 8.30
C ALA A 94 2.88 -4.56 8.20
N PRO A 95 2.08 -5.57 7.77
CA PRO A 95 2.58 -6.93 7.57
C PRO A 95 3.72 -7.00 6.55
N THR A 96 3.65 -6.14 5.52
CA THR A 96 4.66 -6.00 4.46
C THR A 96 4.80 -4.53 4.06
N CYS A 97 5.99 -4.17 3.58
CA CYS A 97 6.32 -2.82 3.10
C CYS A 97 6.19 -2.65 1.57
N THR A 98 5.49 -3.56 0.90
CA THR A 98 5.36 -3.63 -0.57
C THR A 98 3.89 -3.72 -0.97
#